data_AF-T1BEN1-F1
#
_entry.id   AF-T1BEN1-F1
#
_cell.length_a   1.000
_cell.length_b   1.000
_cell.length_c   1.000
_cell.angle_alpha   90.00
_cell.angle_beta   90.00
_cell.angle_gamma   90.00
#
_symmetry.space_group_name_H-M   'P 1'
#
loop_
_entity.id
_entity.type
_entity.pdbx_description
1 polymer ?
#
loop_
_entity_poly.entity_id
_entity_poly.type
_entity_poly.pdbx_seq_one_letter_code
_entity_poly.pdbx_strand_id
1 'polypeptide(L)'
;MRNQAIVRQIAAKYRSLSELMDERMRRQWAASEAQAYGWGGLQAVRAAIGMSANTIRKGLGELVAREENPDAPLSTRLRREGGGRKRCSEADPQLIETLMRLVEPMTRGDPMSALRWTCKSTGHLAEA
;
A
#
# COMPACT_ATOMS: atom_id res chain seq x y z
N MET A 1 2.20 -21.64 30.79
CA MET A 1 1.45 -20.53 31.45
C MET A 1 2.05 -19.15 31.19
N ARG A 2 3.36 -18.90 31.36
CA ARG A 2 3.98 -17.58 31.15
C ARG A 2 3.75 -16.96 29.77
N ASN A 3 3.73 -17.79 28.72
CA ASN A 3 3.50 -17.32 27.34
C ASN A 3 2.05 -16.86 27.08
N GLN A 4 1.04 -17.44 27.76
CA GLN A 4 -0.36 -17.02 27.60
C GLN A 4 -0.66 -15.68 28.26
N ALA A 5 -0.04 -15.40 29.41
CA ALA A 5 -0.19 -14.10 30.08
C ALA A 5 0.37 -12.96 29.22
N ILE A 6 1.55 -13.18 28.61
CA ILE A 6 2.17 -12.23 27.67
C ILE A 6 1.26 -12.01 26.46
N VAL A 7 0.78 -13.08 25.82
CA VAL A 7 -0.14 -12.99 24.67
C VAL A 7 -1.40 -12.19 25.02
N ARG A 8 -2.01 -12.42 26.19
CA ARG A 8 -3.17 -11.66 26.66
C ARG A 8 -2.85 -10.18 26.89
N GLN A 9 -1.69 -9.87 27.45
CA GLN A 9 -1.25 -8.50 27.70
C GLN A 9 -1.01 -7.75 26.39
N ILE A 10 -0.34 -8.36 25.41
CA ILE A 10 -0.14 -7.80 24.07
C ILE A 10 -1.50 -7.54 23.41
N ALA A 11 -2.40 -8.53 23.42
CA ALA A 11 -3.72 -8.40 22.80
C ALA A 11 -4.60 -7.32 23.46
N ALA A 12 -4.44 -7.09 24.77
CA ALA A 12 -5.12 -5.99 25.47
C ALA A 12 -4.60 -4.63 25.01
N LYS A 13 -3.26 -4.43 25.01
CA LYS A 13 -2.63 -3.19 24.55
C LYS A 13 -2.92 -2.88 23.08
N TYR A 14 -2.93 -3.90 22.23
CA TYR A 14 -3.26 -3.73 20.81
C TYR A 14 -4.70 -3.25 20.62
N ARG A 15 -5.67 -3.89 21.29
CA ARG A 15 -7.09 -3.52 21.17
C ARG A 15 -7.39 -2.08 21.59
N SER A 16 -6.68 -1.55 22.59
CA SER A 16 -6.88 -0.15 23.03
C SER A 16 -6.36 0.88 22.03
N LEU A 17 -5.46 0.51 21.12
CA LEU A 17 -4.79 1.45 20.22
C LEU A 17 -5.08 1.20 18.74
N SER A 18 -5.54 -0.01 18.37
CA SER A 18 -5.60 -0.45 16.97
C SER A 18 -6.46 0.44 16.07
N GLU A 19 -7.51 1.06 16.61
CA GLU A 19 -8.40 1.96 15.85
C GLU A 19 -7.74 3.31 15.52
N LEU A 20 -6.73 3.71 16.30
CA LEU A 20 -5.98 4.95 16.11
C LEU A 20 -4.75 4.77 15.23
N MET A 21 -4.35 3.52 14.98
CA MET A 21 -3.09 3.20 14.31
C MET A 21 -3.29 2.94 12.81
N ASP A 22 -2.54 3.69 12.01
CA ASP A 22 -2.35 3.35 10.60
C ASP A 22 -1.53 2.05 10.43
N GLU A 23 -1.42 1.61 9.18
CA GLU A 23 -0.70 0.37 8.82
C GLU A 23 0.81 0.42 9.17
N ARG A 24 1.45 1.60 9.14
CA ARG A 24 2.87 1.72 9.52
C ARG A 24 3.02 1.65 11.04
N MET A 25 2.21 2.41 11.76
CA MET A 25 2.23 2.46 13.22
C MET A 25 1.91 1.11 13.83
N ARG A 26 0.91 0.37 13.31
CA ARG A 26 0.63 -1.01 13.75
C ARG A 26 1.84 -1.93 13.59
N ARG A 27 2.54 -1.83 12.46
CA ARG A 27 3.72 -2.65 12.17
C ARG A 27 4.89 -2.32 13.11
N GLN A 28 5.17 -1.04 13.31
CA GLN A 28 6.27 -0.59 14.18
C GLN A 28 5.96 -0.88 15.66
N TRP A 29 4.71 -0.70 16.09
CA TRP A 29 4.26 -1.09 17.43
C TRP A 29 4.40 -2.60 17.67
N ALA A 30 4.00 -3.43 16.70
CA ALA A 30 4.17 -4.88 16.82
C ALA A 30 5.66 -5.28 16.90
N ALA A 31 6.53 -4.57 16.18
CA ALA A 31 7.98 -4.78 16.23
C ALA A 31 8.58 -4.34 17.57
N SER A 32 8.17 -3.20 18.12
CA SER A 32 8.65 -2.73 19.43
C SER A 32 8.22 -3.67 20.56
N GLU A 33 6.99 -4.18 20.51
CA GLU A 33 6.51 -5.20 21.44
C GLU A 33 7.31 -6.51 21.30
N ALA A 34 7.60 -6.94 20.07
CA ALA A 34 8.41 -8.13 19.85
C ALA A 34 9.85 -7.99 20.40
N GLN A 35 10.47 -6.82 20.27
CA GLN A 35 11.78 -6.52 20.89
C GLN A 35 11.69 -6.53 22.43
N ALA A 36 10.69 -5.86 23.00
CA ALA A 36 10.54 -5.72 24.45
C ALA A 36 10.41 -7.08 25.18
N TYR A 37 9.73 -8.05 24.56
CA TYR A 37 9.60 -9.40 25.13
C TYR A 37 10.77 -10.34 24.80
N GLY A 38 11.74 -9.91 23.98
CA GLY A 38 12.95 -10.67 23.68
C GLY A 38 12.69 -12.02 22.98
N TRP A 39 13.33 -13.08 23.48
CA TRP A 39 13.22 -14.41 22.87
C TRP A 39 11.77 -14.92 22.89
N GLY A 40 11.27 -15.27 21.70
CA GLY A 40 9.87 -15.69 21.52
C GLY A 40 8.87 -14.53 21.42
N GLY A 41 9.29 -13.27 21.60
CA GLY A 41 8.43 -12.08 21.50
C GLY A 41 7.71 -11.98 20.16
N LEU A 42 8.41 -12.28 19.05
CA LEU A 42 7.80 -12.32 17.71
C LEU A 42 6.65 -13.34 17.61
N GLN A 43 6.80 -14.52 18.22
CA GLN A 43 5.74 -15.54 18.22
C GLN A 43 4.60 -15.15 19.15
N ALA A 44 4.89 -14.51 20.29
CA ALA A 44 3.88 -14.02 21.21
C ALA A 44 3.03 -12.91 20.57
N VAL A 45 3.66 -11.93 19.89
CA VAL A 45 2.94 -10.89 19.15
C VAL A 45 2.10 -11.50 18.03
N ARG A 46 2.68 -12.39 17.22
CA ARG A 46 1.94 -13.09 16.16
C ARG A 46 0.72 -13.83 16.69
N ALA A 47 0.86 -14.55 17.80
CA ALA A 47 -0.24 -15.24 18.44
C ALA A 47 -1.30 -14.30 19.02
N ALA A 48 -0.88 -13.11 19.52
CA ALA A 48 -1.78 -12.14 20.14
C ALA A 48 -2.64 -11.36 19.15
N ILE A 49 -2.07 -10.94 18.01
CA ILE A 49 -2.73 -10.00 17.08
C ILE A 49 -2.92 -10.55 15.66
N GLY A 50 -2.46 -11.77 15.37
CA GLY A 50 -2.62 -12.42 14.06
C GLY A 50 -1.78 -11.82 12.93
N MET A 51 -0.89 -10.87 13.22
CA MET A 51 -0.04 -10.22 12.22
C MET A 51 1.01 -11.20 11.69
N SER A 52 1.29 -11.16 10.37
CA SER A 52 2.29 -12.06 9.77
C SER A 52 3.69 -11.82 10.35
N ALA A 53 4.47 -12.89 10.51
CA ALA A 53 5.86 -12.79 10.98
C ALA A 53 6.71 -11.90 10.04
N ASN A 54 6.43 -11.92 8.74
CA ASN A 54 7.14 -11.08 7.77
C ASN A 54 6.83 -9.60 7.97
N THR A 55 5.57 -9.26 8.30
CA THR A 55 5.17 -7.89 8.62
C THR A 55 5.88 -7.39 9.88
N ILE A 56 5.93 -8.20 10.94
CA ILE A 56 6.64 -7.86 12.18
C ILE A 56 8.15 -7.67 11.92
N ARG A 57 8.79 -8.57 11.17
CA ARG A 57 10.21 -8.43 10.79
C ARG A 57 10.48 -7.18 9.97
N LYS A 58 9.58 -6.83 9.05
CA LYS A 58 9.68 -5.56 8.32
C LYS A 58 9.63 -4.37 9.29
N GLY A 59 8.76 -4.41 10.29
CA GLY A 59 8.74 -3.39 11.35
C GLY A 59 10.04 -3.31 12.14
N LEU A 60 10.67 -4.45 12.47
CA LEU A 60 11.97 -4.49 13.13
C LEU A 60 13.04 -3.79 12.29
N GLY A 61 13.10 -4.08 10.99
CA GLY A 61 14.02 -3.37 10.08
C GLY A 61 13.73 -1.87 9.97
N GLU A 62 12.45 -1.47 10.00
CA GLU A 62 12.04 -0.07 10.00
C GLU A 62 12.47 0.66 11.30
N LEU A 63 12.47 -0.02 12.46
CA LEU A 63 12.96 0.53 13.73
C LEU A 63 14.48 0.67 13.74
N VAL A 64 15.22 -0.35 13.28
CA VAL A 64 16.70 -0.28 13.19
C VAL A 64 17.12 0.86 12.26
N ALA A 65 16.51 0.99 11.08
CA ALA A 65 16.80 2.09 10.16
C ALA A 65 16.47 3.47 10.76
N ARG A 66 15.52 3.54 11.69
CA ARG A 66 15.17 4.77 12.42
C ARG A 66 16.19 5.10 13.51
N GLU A 67 16.72 4.08 14.20
CA GLU A 67 17.82 4.25 15.16
C GLU A 67 19.11 4.70 14.48
N GLU A 68 19.42 4.16 13.31
CA GLU A 68 20.58 4.54 12.50
C GLU A 68 20.48 5.96 11.92
N ASN A 69 19.25 6.47 11.72
CA ASN A 69 19.02 7.82 11.18
C ASN A 69 17.82 8.50 11.87
N PRO A 70 18.02 9.04 13.10
CA PRO A 70 16.94 9.60 13.92
C PRO A 70 16.28 10.82 13.28
N ASP A 71 17.09 11.69 12.65
CA ASP A 71 16.67 12.96 12.07
C ASP A 71 16.03 12.83 10.68
N ALA A 72 16.00 11.62 10.11
CA ALA A 72 15.36 11.39 8.82
C ALA A 72 13.87 11.80 8.86
N PRO A 73 13.36 12.55 7.86
CA PRO A 73 11.96 12.94 7.87
C PRO A 73 11.03 11.71 7.81
N LEU A 74 9.97 11.73 8.61
CA LEU A 74 8.90 10.74 8.53
C LEU A 74 8.01 11.08 7.33
N SER A 75 8.02 10.23 6.30
CA SER A 75 7.12 10.39 5.16
C SER A 75 5.66 10.27 5.60
N THR A 76 4.82 11.25 5.27
CA THR A 76 3.35 11.16 5.45
C THR A 76 2.73 10.05 4.59
N ARG A 77 3.43 9.57 3.55
CA ARG A 77 2.92 8.56 2.63
C ARG A 77 3.12 7.16 3.18
N LEU A 78 2.03 6.43 3.40
CA LEU A 78 2.08 5.08 4.00
C LEU A 78 2.61 3.99 3.06
N ARG A 79 2.31 4.13 1.76
CA ARG A 79 2.82 3.25 0.69
C ARG A 79 4.00 3.91 -0.01
N ARG A 80 4.99 3.11 -0.43
CA ARG A 80 6.07 3.59 -1.30
C ARG A 80 5.50 4.18 -2.58
N GLU A 81 6.21 5.17 -3.11
CA GLU A 81 5.89 5.73 -4.42
C GLU A 81 6.05 4.68 -5.51
N GLY A 82 5.27 4.81 -6.59
CA GLY A 82 5.33 3.88 -7.72
C GLY A 82 4.62 2.54 -7.51
N GLY A 83 3.90 2.33 -6.41
CA GLY A 83 3.04 1.16 -6.24
C GLY A 83 1.82 1.18 -7.16
N GLY A 84 1.44 0.01 -7.68
CA GLY A 84 0.28 -0.18 -8.56
C GLY A 84 0.63 -0.23 -10.05
N ARG A 85 -0.30 -0.73 -10.87
CA ARG A 85 -0.15 -0.71 -12.33
C ARG A 85 -0.18 0.75 -12.78
N LYS A 86 0.89 1.18 -13.45
CA LYS A 86 0.97 2.53 -14.03
C LYS A 86 -0.16 2.72 -15.03
N ARG A 87 -0.60 3.97 -15.23
CA ARG A 87 -1.58 4.29 -16.27
C ARG A 87 -1.06 3.79 -17.61
N CYS A 88 -1.91 3.26 -18.48
CA CYS A 88 -1.45 2.82 -19.80
C CYS A 88 -0.78 3.96 -20.58
N SER A 89 -1.19 5.22 -20.35
CA SER A 89 -0.56 6.42 -20.91
C SER A 89 0.85 6.71 -20.39
N GLU A 90 1.22 6.20 -19.20
CA GLU A 90 2.61 6.28 -18.70
C GLU A 90 3.49 5.20 -19.34
N ALA A 91 2.92 4.02 -19.61
CA ALA A 91 3.64 2.91 -20.23
C ALA A 91 3.79 3.10 -21.75
N ASP A 92 2.78 3.68 -22.39
CA ASP A 92 2.75 4.03 -23.80
C ASP A 92 2.39 5.52 -23.95
N PRO A 93 3.38 6.40 -24.14
CA PRO A 93 3.16 7.83 -24.33
C PRO A 93 2.36 8.17 -25.59
N GLN A 94 2.38 7.31 -26.61
CA GLN A 94 1.66 7.52 -27.87
C GLN A 94 0.19 7.09 -27.78
N LEU A 95 -0.20 6.35 -26.73
CA LEU A 95 -1.54 5.78 -26.56
C LEU A 95 -2.66 6.82 -26.75
N ILE A 96 -2.52 8.00 -26.14
CA ILE A 96 -3.56 9.03 -26.21
C ILE A 96 -3.67 9.57 -27.64
N GLU A 97 -2.54 9.83 -28.30
CA GLU A 97 -2.53 10.31 -29.68
C GLU A 97 -3.11 9.28 -30.65
N THR A 98 -2.72 8.01 -30.50
CA THR A 98 -3.22 6.90 -31.30
C THR A 98 -4.73 6.73 -31.13
N LEU A 99 -5.24 6.75 -29.89
CA LEU A 99 -6.68 6.70 -29.62
C LEU A 99 -7.41 7.91 -30.21
N MET A 100 -6.85 9.11 -30.14
CA MET A 100 -7.43 10.28 -30.78
C MET A 100 -7.49 10.10 -32.29
N ARG A 101 -6.43 9.64 -32.95
CA ARG A 101 -6.40 9.41 -34.41
C ARG A 101 -7.40 8.36 -34.86
N LEU A 102 -7.65 7.35 -34.03
CA LEU A 102 -8.62 6.29 -34.29
C LEU A 102 -10.07 6.79 -34.24
N VAL A 103 -10.33 7.78 -33.38
CA VAL A 103 -11.66 8.34 -33.11
C VAL A 103 -11.97 9.58 -33.96
N GLU A 104 -10.96 10.41 -34.25
CA GLU A 104 -11.09 11.71 -34.97
C GLU A 104 -11.87 11.63 -36.29
N PRO A 105 -11.69 10.61 -37.16
CA PRO A 105 -12.38 10.52 -38.45
C PRO A 105 -13.90 10.33 -38.33
N MET A 106 -14.40 10.00 -37.14
CA MET A 106 -15.80 9.67 -36.87
C MET A 106 -16.39 10.46 -35.69
N THR A 107 -15.70 11.49 -35.22
CA THR A 107 -16.15 12.29 -34.07
C THR A 107 -17.45 12.99 -34.42
N ARG A 108 -18.54 12.66 -33.70
CA ARG A 108 -19.80 13.40 -33.73
C ARG A 108 -19.96 14.20 -32.45
N GLY A 109 -20.44 15.44 -32.58
CA GLY A 109 -20.66 16.36 -31.47
C GLY A 109 -19.78 17.61 -31.57
N ASP A 110 -19.68 18.35 -30.47
CA ASP A 110 -18.86 19.55 -30.37
C ASP A 110 -17.36 19.18 -30.30
N PRO A 111 -16.52 19.64 -31.24
CA PRO A 111 -15.06 19.43 -31.23
C PRO A 111 -14.37 19.91 -29.95
N MET A 112 -14.96 20.87 -29.23
CA MET A 112 -14.44 21.39 -27.97
C MET A 112 -14.88 20.59 -26.73
N SER A 113 -15.72 19.57 -26.90
CA SER A 113 -16.16 18.74 -25.78
C SER A 113 -15.05 17.78 -25.32
N ALA A 114 -14.91 17.65 -24.00
CA ALA A 114 -14.01 16.68 -23.38
C ALA A 114 -14.42 15.22 -23.68
N LEU A 115 -15.68 14.97 -24.07
CA LEU A 115 -16.20 13.65 -24.34
C LEU A 115 -16.42 13.47 -25.85
N ARG A 116 -15.64 12.55 -26.45
CA ARG A 116 -15.67 12.25 -27.88
C ARG A 116 -16.49 10.98 -28.16
N TRP A 117 -17.41 11.07 -29.11
CA TRP A 117 -18.27 9.97 -29.50
C TRP A 117 -17.82 9.35 -30.82
N THR A 118 -17.79 8.02 -30.89
CA THR A 118 -17.50 7.23 -32.10
C THR A 118 -18.62 6.23 -32.35
N CYS A 119 -18.90 5.94 -33.62
CA CYS A 119 -19.84 4.91 -34.05
C CYS A 119 -19.21 3.52 -34.21
N LYS A 120 -17.89 3.38 -34.02
CA LYS A 120 -17.20 2.09 -34.04
C LYS A 120 -17.24 1.43 -32.66
N SER A 121 -17.44 0.12 -32.62
CA SER A 121 -17.27 -0.68 -31.40
C SER A 121 -15.78 -0.77 -31.03
N THR A 122 -15.48 -1.08 -29.75
CA THR A 122 -14.10 -1.27 -29.28
C THR A 122 -13.36 -2.39 -30.02
N GLY A 123 -14.06 -3.44 -30.46
CA GLY A 123 -13.48 -4.51 -31.28
C GLY A 123 -13.05 -4.03 -32.66
N HIS A 124 -13.92 -3.29 -33.35
CA HIS A 124 -13.60 -2.73 -34.68
C HIS A 124 -12.49 -1.66 -34.60
N LEU A 125 -12.41 -0.93 -33.49
CA LEU A 125 -11.32 -0.01 -33.21
C LEU A 125 -9.99 -0.75 -32.98
N ALA A 126 -10.00 -1.96 -32.42
CA ALA A 126 -8.79 -2.76 -32.21
C ALA A 126 -8.24 -3.40 -33.49
N GLU A 127 -9.04 -3.49 -34.56
CA GLU A 127 -8.65 -4.07 -35.86
C GLU A 127 -8.12 -3.03 -36.86
N ALA A 128 -8.25 -1.73 -36.57
CA ALA A 128 -7.87 -0.62 -37.45
C ALA A 128 -6.42 -0.17 -37.26
#